data_AF-G9WF20-F1
#
_entry.id   AF-G9WF20-F1
#
_cell.length_a   1.000
_cell.length_b   1.000
_cell.length_c   1.000
_cell.angle_alpha   90.00
_cell.angle_beta   90.00
_cell.angle_gamma   90.00
#
_symmetry.space_group_name_H-M   'P 1'
#
loop_
_entity.id
_entity.type
_entity.pdbx_description
1 polymer ?
#
loop_
_entity_poly.entity_id
_entity_poly.type
_entity_poly.pdbx_seq_one_letter_code
_entity_poly.pdbx_strand_id
1 'polypeptide(L)'
;MRQRLAKNLQLVLSLIAILLLLAASFTFVLYIRRPALRDSVMTTQIPRNKKVLINLSQTHYAPEARKAMSLWNKALKRHLFHEFDQSQATITLYDLSNQQFSKINRDVGYGEHILAATGQGGIYLNRDFMQQVDDQPYIIPVIEHELGHVIGLKHINGDALMNASMQSTAFISQYDVQVANYILKRIH
;
A
#
# COMPACT_ATOMS: atom_id res chain seq x y z
N MET A 1 -21.44 2.07 51.01
CA MET A 1 -20.64 1.30 50.02
C MET A 1 -21.23 1.36 48.61
N ARG A 2 -22.50 0.99 48.39
CA ARG A 2 -23.15 0.99 47.05
C ARG A 2 -23.16 2.33 46.31
N GLN A 3 -23.39 3.45 47.01
CA GLN A 3 -23.39 4.79 46.39
C GLN A 3 -22.00 5.24 45.90
N ARG A 4 -20.91 4.86 46.59
CA ARG A 4 -19.54 5.15 46.14
C ARG A 4 -19.18 4.31 44.90
N LEU A 5 -19.60 3.05 44.87
CA LEU A 5 -19.46 2.16 43.71
C LEU A 5 -20.21 2.71 42.48
N ALA A 6 -21.45 3.17 42.65
CA ALA A 6 -22.23 3.76 41.55
C ALA A 6 -21.60 5.05 40.99
N LYS A 7 -21.12 5.94 41.85
CA LYS A 7 -20.41 7.17 41.43
C LYS A 7 -19.10 6.87 40.70
N ASN A 8 -18.32 5.91 41.20
CA ASN A 8 -17.07 5.49 40.55
C ASN A 8 -17.34 4.86 39.19
N LEU A 9 -18.37 4.02 39.07
CA LEU A 9 -18.78 3.44 37.79
C LEU A 9 -19.21 4.52 36.78
N GLN A 10 -19.99 5.51 37.21
CA GLN A 10 -20.41 6.63 36.36
C GLN A 10 -19.22 7.49 35.89
N LEU A 11 -18.25 7.74 36.76
CA LEU A 11 -17.00 8.43 36.40
C LEU A 11 -16.20 7.63 35.36
N VAL A 12 -16.03 6.33 35.54
CA VAL A 12 -15.34 5.45 34.58
C VAL A 12 -16.06 5.44 33.23
N LEU A 13 -17.38 5.29 33.22
CA LEU A 13 -18.18 5.32 31.99
C LEU A 13 -18.09 6.67 31.27
N SER A 14 -18.11 7.78 32.02
CA SER A 14 -17.94 9.12 31.45
C SER A 14 -16.56 9.31 30.82
N LEU A 15 -15.52 8.79 31.47
CA LEU A 15 -14.15 8.86 30.97
C LEU A 15 -13.98 8.03 29.68
N ILE A 16 -14.58 6.84 29.63
CA ILE A 16 -14.63 6.01 28.41
C ILE A 16 -15.38 6.74 27.29
N ALA A 17 -16.53 7.35 27.58
CA ALA A 17 -17.30 8.10 26.59
C ALA A 17 -16.50 9.29 26.01
N ILE A 18 -15.78 10.03 26.87
CA ILE A 18 -14.90 11.13 26.43
C ILE A 18 -13.77 10.60 25.54
N LEU A 19 -13.11 9.50 25.93
CA LEU A 19 -12.05 8.89 25.12
C LEU A 19 -12.57 8.43 23.75
N LEU A 20 -13.78 7.85 23.70
CA LEU A 20 -14.43 7.46 22.45
C LEU A 20 -14.76 8.68 21.57
N LEU A 21 -15.25 9.77 22.16
CA LEU A 21 -15.50 11.02 21.44
C LEU A 21 -14.21 11.63 20.90
N LEU A 22 -13.13 11.64 21.67
CA LEU A 22 -11.82 12.11 21.22
C LEU A 22 -11.28 11.26 20.07
N ALA A 23 -11.38 9.93 20.18
CA ALA A 23 -10.98 9.01 19.11
C ALA A 23 -11.80 9.22 17.82
N ALA A 24 -13.12 9.37 17.94
CA ALA A 24 -14.02 9.63 16.81
C ALA A 24 -13.78 11.01 16.17
N SER A 25 -13.50 12.04 16.97
CA SER A 25 -13.19 13.37 16.48
C SER A 25 -11.86 13.38 15.72
N PHE A 26 -10.86 12.69 16.27
CA PHE A 26 -9.55 12.54 15.63
C PHE A 26 -9.64 11.78 14.31
N THR A 27 -10.39 10.66 14.27
CA THR A 27 -10.59 9.91 13.02
C THR A 27 -11.35 10.73 11.97
N PHE A 28 -12.33 11.53 12.39
CA PHE A 28 -13.06 12.44 11.49
C PHE A 28 -12.17 13.55 10.91
N VAL A 29 -11.32 14.17 11.72
CA VAL A 29 -10.35 15.18 11.23
C VAL A 29 -9.38 14.56 10.22
N LEU A 30 -8.87 13.35 10.51
CA LEU A 30 -8.02 12.63 9.58
C LEU A 30 -8.74 12.29 8.27
N TYR A 31 -10.04 11.97 8.33
CA TYR A 31 -10.85 11.71 7.14
C TYR A 31 -11.00 12.95 6.25
N ILE A 32 -11.28 14.13 6.83
CA ILE A 32 -11.45 15.38 6.06
C ILE A 32 -10.13 15.86 5.42
N ARG A 33 -8.98 15.58 6.05
CA ARG A 33 -7.68 15.97 5.50
C ARG A 33 -7.23 15.14 4.30
N ARG A 34 -7.86 13.99 4.02
CA ARG A 34 -7.48 13.17 2.86
C ARG A 34 -8.02 13.80 1.57
N PRO A 35 -7.25 13.71 0.46
CA PRO A 35 -7.70 14.21 -0.83
C PRO A 35 -9.00 13.54 -1.29
N ALA A 36 -9.72 14.16 -2.23
CA ALA A 36 -10.86 13.48 -2.85
C ALA A 36 -10.37 12.24 -3.61
N LEU A 37 -11.19 11.17 -3.67
CA LEU A 37 -10.77 9.91 -4.29
C LEU A 37 -10.26 10.09 -5.72
N ARG A 38 -10.85 11.02 -6.49
CA ARG A 38 -10.44 11.36 -7.86
C ARG A 38 -9.01 11.86 -7.96
N ASP A 39 -8.56 12.64 -6.98
CA ASP A 39 -7.25 13.30 -6.99
C ASP A 39 -6.13 12.33 -6.57
N SER A 40 -6.51 11.18 -6.02
CA SER A 40 -5.65 10.08 -5.58
C SER A 40 -5.49 8.98 -6.64
N VAL A 41 -5.98 9.19 -7.87
CA VAL A 41 -5.92 8.23 -8.97
C VAL A 41 -4.84 8.65 -9.96
N MET A 42 -4.06 7.67 -10.41
CA MET A 42 -3.20 7.72 -11.58
C MET A 42 -3.60 6.64 -12.59
N THR A 43 -2.93 6.59 -13.74
CA THR A 43 -3.18 5.57 -14.76
C THR A 43 -2.95 4.16 -14.20
N THR A 44 -3.96 3.30 -14.34
CA THR A 44 -3.88 1.89 -13.93
C THR A 44 -3.12 1.06 -14.96
N GLN A 45 -2.36 0.07 -14.49
CA GLN A 45 -1.73 -0.94 -15.35
C GLN A 45 -2.59 -2.19 -15.53
N ILE A 46 -3.75 -2.23 -14.88
CA ILE A 46 -4.67 -3.38 -14.95
C ILE A 46 -5.51 -3.25 -16.23
N PRO A 47 -5.44 -4.23 -17.15
CA PRO A 47 -6.30 -4.23 -18.32
C PRO A 47 -7.78 -4.35 -17.93
N ARG A 48 -8.66 -3.70 -18.71
CA ARG A 48 -10.11 -3.72 -18.47
C ARG A 48 -10.64 -5.16 -18.38
N ASN A 49 -11.47 -5.44 -17.37
CA ASN A 49 -12.09 -6.73 -17.07
C ASN A 49 -11.08 -7.89 -16.87
N LYS A 50 -9.81 -7.60 -16.55
CA LYS A 50 -8.79 -8.64 -16.30
C LYS A 50 -8.30 -8.63 -14.85
N LYS A 51 -7.78 -9.79 -14.45
CA LYS A 51 -6.97 -9.99 -13.24
C LYS A 51 -5.53 -9.54 -13.50
N VAL A 52 -4.77 -9.29 -12.44
CA VAL A 52 -3.34 -9.01 -12.54
C VAL A 52 -2.59 -10.31 -12.37
N LEU A 53 -1.90 -10.73 -13.42
CA LEU A 53 -1.00 -11.88 -13.40
C LEU A 53 0.41 -11.37 -13.09
N ILE A 54 1.01 -11.85 -12.00
CA ILE A 54 2.33 -11.41 -11.54
C ILE A 54 3.32 -12.55 -11.69
N ASN A 55 4.38 -12.31 -12.43
CA ASN A 55 5.52 -13.22 -12.53
C ASN A 55 6.54 -12.88 -11.44
N LEU A 56 6.86 -13.86 -10.59
CA LEU A 56 7.81 -13.75 -9.48
C LEU A 56 9.15 -14.46 -9.75
N SER A 57 9.36 -15.02 -10.94
CA SER A 57 10.58 -15.77 -11.29
C SER A 57 11.84 -14.90 -11.31
N GLN A 58 11.70 -13.58 -11.41
CA GLN A 58 12.80 -12.62 -11.52
C GLN A 58 13.12 -11.91 -10.20
N THR A 59 12.59 -12.41 -9.08
CA THR A 59 12.82 -11.84 -7.75
C THR A 59 13.14 -12.89 -6.68
N HIS A 60 14.05 -12.57 -5.77
CA HIS A 60 14.30 -13.32 -4.54
C HIS A 60 13.27 -13.05 -3.44
N TYR A 61 12.46 -12.00 -3.58
CA TYR A 61 11.42 -11.60 -2.62
C TYR A 61 10.05 -12.22 -2.92
N ALA A 62 10.02 -13.39 -3.58
CA ALA A 62 8.78 -14.06 -3.94
C ALA A 62 7.87 -14.37 -2.72
N PRO A 63 8.38 -14.84 -1.56
CA PRO A 63 7.55 -15.03 -0.36
C PRO A 63 6.85 -13.75 0.12
N GLU A 64 7.57 -12.63 0.16
CA GLU A 64 7.08 -11.32 0.57
C GLU A 64 6.07 -10.79 -0.43
N ALA A 65 6.33 -10.95 -1.72
CA ALA A 65 5.41 -10.58 -2.79
C ALA A 65 4.08 -11.34 -2.70
N ARG A 66 4.11 -12.65 -2.49
CA ARG A 66 2.90 -13.46 -2.28
C ARG A 66 2.10 -12.98 -1.07
N LYS A 67 2.79 -12.58 0.01
CA LYS A 67 2.14 -12.03 1.20
C LYS A 67 1.49 -10.68 0.91
N ALA A 68 2.18 -9.75 0.24
CA ALA A 68 1.63 -8.46 -0.17
C ALA A 68 0.40 -8.63 -1.09
N MET A 69 0.48 -9.52 -2.07
CA MET A 69 -0.66 -9.87 -2.95
C MET A 69 -1.86 -10.39 -2.15
N SER A 70 -1.61 -11.27 -1.18
CA SER A 70 -2.65 -11.83 -0.30
C SER A 70 -3.31 -10.75 0.57
N LEU A 71 -2.53 -9.83 1.12
CA LEU A 71 -3.03 -8.72 1.93
C LEU A 71 -3.93 -7.79 1.12
N TRP A 72 -3.55 -7.42 -0.10
CA TRP A 72 -4.40 -6.67 -1.03
C TRP A 72 -5.67 -7.42 -1.41
N ASN A 73 -5.55 -8.70 -1.78
CA ASN A 73 -6.72 -9.53 -2.13
C ASN A 73 -7.72 -9.61 -0.97
N LYS A 74 -7.21 -9.77 0.27
CA LYS A 74 -8.01 -9.77 1.50
C LYS A 74 -8.68 -8.40 1.74
N ALA A 75 -7.92 -7.31 1.65
CA ALA A 75 -8.42 -5.96 1.88
C ALA A 75 -9.52 -5.57 0.88
N LEU A 76 -9.36 -5.96 -0.39
CA LEU A 76 -10.33 -5.70 -1.46
C LEU A 76 -11.48 -6.72 -1.50
N LYS A 77 -11.41 -7.79 -0.69
CA LYS A 77 -12.35 -8.93 -0.71
C LYS A 77 -12.53 -9.53 -2.11
N ARG A 78 -11.43 -9.66 -2.85
CA ARG A 78 -11.41 -10.18 -4.23
C ARG A 78 -10.04 -10.77 -4.58
N HIS A 79 -10.01 -11.76 -5.45
CA HIS A 79 -8.77 -12.29 -6.00
C HIS A 79 -8.33 -11.45 -7.21
N LEU A 80 -7.74 -10.28 -6.95
CA LEU A 80 -7.25 -9.38 -7.99
C LEU A 80 -5.87 -9.81 -8.52
N PHE A 81 -4.94 -10.10 -7.61
CA PHE A 81 -3.56 -10.47 -7.90
C PHE A 81 -3.37 -11.98 -7.85
N HIS A 82 -2.72 -12.54 -8.86
CA HIS A 82 -2.43 -13.97 -9.01
C HIS A 82 -0.99 -14.17 -9.45
N GLU A 83 -0.31 -15.15 -8.86
CA GLU A 83 1.02 -15.56 -9.31
C GLU A 83 0.88 -16.33 -10.63
N PHE A 84 1.78 -16.07 -11.58
CA PHE A 84 1.75 -16.68 -12.90
C PHE A 84 3.15 -16.69 -13.54
N ASP A 85 3.65 -17.89 -13.85
CA ASP A 85 5.04 -18.09 -14.28
C ASP A 85 5.25 -18.09 -15.81
N GLN A 86 4.25 -17.70 -16.60
CA GLN A 86 4.36 -17.72 -18.07
C GLN A 86 4.61 -16.32 -18.68
N SER A 87 5.02 -16.31 -19.94
CA SER A 87 5.44 -15.12 -20.72
C SER A 87 4.36 -14.05 -20.95
N GLN A 88 3.12 -14.27 -20.51
CA GLN A 88 2.00 -13.33 -20.64
C GLN A 88 1.55 -12.72 -19.32
N ALA A 89 2.45 -12.64 -18.33
CA ALA A 89 2.18 -11.92 -17.09
C ALA A 89 1.84 -10.45 -17.36
N THR A 90 0.95 -9.89 -16.53
CA THR A 90 0.61 -8.46 -16.56
C THR A 90 1.77 -7.62 -16.03
N ILE A 91 2.42 -8.11 -14.97
CA ILE A 91 3.54 -7.48 -14.28
C ILE A 91 4.58 -8.55 -13.97
N THR A 92 5.85 -8.19 -14.08
CA THR A 92 6.97 -9.00 -13.54
C THR A 92 7.65 -8.24 -12.41
N LEU A 93 7.96 -8.91 -11.30
CA LEU A 93 8.74 -8.33 -10.21
C LEU A 93 10.23 -8.61 -10.44
N TYR A 94 11.04 -7.54 -10.53
CA TYR A 94 12.47 -7.62 -10.81
C TYR A 94 13.31 -7.12 -9.64
N ASP A 95 14.40 -7.83 -9.35
CA ASP A 95 15.45 -7.30 -8.49
C ASP A 95 16.56 -6.65 -9.32
N LEU A 96 16.77 -5.36 -9.11
CA LEU A 96 17.78 -4.61 -9.83
C LEU A 96 18.93 -4.20 -8.90
N SER A 97 20.13 -4.14 -9.46
CA SER A 97 21.25 -3.47 -8.81
C SER A 97 21.03 -1.95 -8.75
N ASN A 98 21.73 -1.25 -7.86
CA ASN A 98 21.68 0.22 -7.78
C ASN A 98 21.97 0.88 -9.15
N GLN A 99 22.91 0.32 -9.91
CA GLN A 99 23.27 0.83 -11.24
C GLN A 99 22.15 0.60 -12.27
N GLN A 100 21.48 -0.55 -12.25
CA GLN A 100 20.34 -0.83 -13.13
C GLN A 100 19.15 0.05 -12.76
N PHE A 101 18.88 0.17 -11.46
CA PHE A 101 17.77 0.96 -10.94
C PHE A 101 17.94 2.45 -11.26
N SER A 102 19.12 3.02 -11.06
CA SER A 102 19.40 4.44 -11.35
C SER A 102 19.21 4.81 -12.83
N LYS A 103 19.42 3.88 -13.76
CA LYS A 103 19.13 4.10 -15.19
C LYS A 103 17.63 4.25 -15.44
N ILE A 104 16.83 3.35 -14.87
CA ILE A 104 15.36 3.45 -14.93
C ILE A 104 14.91 4.74 -14.25
N ASN A 105 15.48 5.06 -13.09
CA ASN A 105 15.11 6.23 -12.30
C ASN A 105 15.25 7.56 -13.08
N ARG A 106 16.33 7.74 -13.84
CA ARG A 106 16.52 8.94 -14.68
C ARG A 106 15.42 9.13 -15.72
N ASP A 107 14.84 8.04 -16.21
CA ASP A 107 13.77 8.06 -17.21
C ASP A 107 12.39 8.34 -16.59
N VAL A 108 12.23 8.15 -15.28
CA VAL A 108 10.97 8.38 -14.53
C VAL A 108 11.02 9.53 -13.51
N GLY A 109 12.18 10.16 -13.30
CA GLY A 109 12.32 11.43 -12.57
C GLY A 109 12.20 11.31 -11.04
N TYR A 110 12.57 10.19 -10.43
CA TYR A 110 12.55 10.06 -8.97
C TYR A 110 13.93 10.41 -8.33
N GLY A 111 13.94 10.72 -7.03
CA GLY A 111 15.14 11.19 -6.29
C GLY A 111 16.23 10.13 -6.05
N GLU A 112 17.31 10.50 -5.36
CA GLU A 112 18.28 9.53 -4.83
C GLU A 112 17.67 8.85 -3.59
N HIS A 113 17.93 7.54 -3.37
CA HIS A 113 17.34 6.69 -2.31
C HIS A 113 15.92 6.18 -2.55
N ILE A 114 15.75 5.32 -3.55
CA ILE A 114 14.47 4.69 -3.87
C ILE A 114 14.55 3.19 -3.62
N LEU A 115 13.57 2.69 -2.87
CA LEU A 115 13.43 1.27 -2.54
C LEU A 115 12.85 0.48 -3.73
N ALA A 116 11.82 1.02 -4.38
CA ALA A 116 11.18 0.39 -5.53
C ALA A 116 10.52 1.42 -6.45
N ALA A 117 10.18 0.98 -7.66
CA ALA A 117 9.39 1.75 -8.60
C ALA A 117 8.50 0.84 -9.44
N THR A 118 7.28 1.31 -9.73
CA THR A 118 6.38 0.66 -10.67
C THR A 118 6.46 1.35 -12.02
N GLY A 119 6.87 0.60 -13.05
CA GLY A 119 6.94 1.08 -14.44
C GLY A 119 6.14 0.18 -15.38
N GLN A 120 6.30 0.37 -16.69
CA GLN A 120 5.52 -0.38 -17.68
C GLN A 120 5.84 -1.88 -17.63
N GLY A 121 4.86 -2.68 -17.23
CA GLY A 121 4.97 -4.15 -17.22
C GLY A 121 5.82 -4.71 -16.09
N GLY A 122 6.23 -3.89 -15.13
CA GLY A 122 7.14 -4.32 -14.07
C GLY A 122 7.07 -3.52 -12.79
N ILE A 123 7.34 -4.20 -11.69
CA ILE A 123 7.76 -3.58 -10.44
C ILE A 123 9.26 -3.87 -10.31
N TYR A 124 10.04 -2.83 -10.05
CA TYR A 124 11.48 -2.91 -9.95
C TYR A 124 11.87 -2.63 -8.51
N LEU A 125 12.58 -3.56 -7.88
CA LEU A 125 13.08 -3.44 -6.51
C LEU A 125 14.57 -3.09 -6.58
N ASN A 126 14.99 -2.06 -5.84
CA ASN A 126 16.39 -1.72 -5.72
C ASN A 126 17.05 -2.61 -4.66
N ARG A 127 17.40 -3.83 -5.06
CA ARG A 127 17.92 -4.88 -4.16
C ARG A 127 19.13 -4.40 -3.36
N ASP A 128 20.09 -3.78 -4.04
CA ASP A 128 21.35 -3.40 -3.39
C ASP A 128 21.11 -2.34 -2.31
N PHE A 129 20.20 -1.38 -2.56
CA PHE A 129 19.82 -0.40 -1.56
C PHE A 129 19.04 -1.07 -0.42
N MET A 130 18.01 -1.88 -0.71
CA MET A 130 17.23 -2.61 0.29
C MET A 130 18.09 -3.48 1.24
N GLN A 131 19.17 -4.08 0.73
CA GLN A 131 20.11 -4.86 1.53
C GLN A 131 21.00 -3.99 2.45
N GLN A 132 21.29 -2.75 2.06
CA GLN A 132 22.16 -1.84 2.82
C GLN A 132 21.45 -1.20 4.02
N VAL A 133 20.14 -1.03 3.95
CA VAL A 133 19.36 -0.36 5.01
C VAL A 133 18.83 -1.31 6.09
N ASP A 134 19.17 -2.60 6.05
CA ASP A 134 18.65 -3.64 6.96
C ASP A 134 17.11 -3.68 7.01
N ASP A 135 16.49 -3.42 5.85
CA ASP A 135 15.06 -3.13 5.72
C ASP A 135 14.19 -4.37 5.48
N GLN A 136 14.60 -5.54 6.00
CA GLN A 136 13.75 -6.74 6.01
C GLN A 136 12.29 -6.49 6.42
N PRO A 137 11.97 -5.65 7.43
CA PRO A 137 10.56 -5.36 7.76
C PRO A 137 9.81 -4.52 6.71
N TYR A 138 10.51 -3.84 5.79
CA TYR A 138 9.89 -2.93 4.80
C TYR A 138 9.61 -3.57 3.45
N ILE A 139 10.16 -4.76 3.14
CA ILE A 139 9.98 -5.40 1.83
C ILE A 139 8.48 -5.61 1.52
N ILE A 140 7.71 -6.11 2.49
CA ILE A 140 6.28 -6.33 2.30
C ILE A 140 5.55 -5.00 2.08
N PRO A 141 5.65 -3.98 2.97
CA PRO A 141 5.08 -2.67 2.71
C PRO A 141 5.47 -2.07 1.36
N VAL A 142 6.73 -2.19 0.94
CA VAL A 142 7.20 -1.68 -0.35
C VAL A 142 6.48 -2.37 -1.50
N ILE A 143 6.41 -3.69 -1.49
CA ILE A 143 5.68 -4.40 -2.54
C ILE A 143 4.17 -4.08 -2.48
N GLU A 144 3.57 -3.92 -1.29
CA GLU A 144 2.18 -3.47 -1.17
C GLU A 144 1.96 -2.08 -1.80
N HIS A 145 2.88 -1.14 -1.58
CA HIS A 145 2.86 0.20 -2.15
C HIS A 145 2.92 0.16 -3.68
N GLU A 146 3.88 -0.58 -4.23
CA GLU A 146 4.02 -0.73 -5.68
C GLU A 146 2.80 -1.42 -6.31
N LEU A 147 2.20 -2.41 -5.64
CA LEU A 147 0.93 -3.01 -6.08
C LEU A 147 -0.23 -1.99 -6.07
N GLY A 148 -0.20 -1.01 -5.15
CA GLY A 148 -1.09 0.14 -5.18
C GLY A 148 -0.94 0.96 -6.47
N HIS A 149 0.28 1.23 -6.91
CA HIS A 149 0.55 1.87 -8.19
C HIS A 149 0.08 1.04 -9.39
N VAL A 150 0.24 -0.29 -9.35
CA VAL A 150 -0.31 -1.18 -10.39
C VAL A 150 -1.83 -1.00 -10.52
N ILE A 151 -2.56 -0.92 -9.40
CA ILE A 151 -4.00 -0.63 -9.38
C ILE A 151 -4.29 0.76 -9.95
N GLY A 152 -3.38 1.73 -9.77
CA GLY A 152 -3.51 3.11 -10.20
C GLY A 152 -3.69 4.08 -9.04
N LEU A 153 -3.25 3.73 -7.83
CA LEU A 153 -3.22 4.67 -6.71
C LEU A 153 -2.02 5.60 -6.89
N LYS A 154 -2.24 6.91 -6.70
CA LYS A 154 -1.19 7.93 -6.69
C LYS A 154 -0.60 8.06 -5.29
N HIS A 155 0.64 8.57 -5.19
CA HIS A 155 1.17 9.04 -3.93
C HIS A 155 0.24 10.05 -3.24
N ILE A 156 0.08 9.91 -1.93
CA ILE A 156 -0.63 10.87 -1.05
C ILE A 156 0.21 11.17 0.19
N ASN A 157 0.14 12.40 0.70
CA ASN A 157 0.87 12.78 1.90
C ASN A 157 0.22 12.18 3.17
N GLY A 158 1.03 11.71 4.13
CA GLY A 158 0.59 11.30 5.48
C GLY A 158 0.73 9.81 5.76
N ASP A 159 0.07 9.31 6.81
CA ASP A 159 0.20 7.92 7.28
C ASP A 159 -0.66 6.94 6.46
N ALA A 160 -0.38 6.87 5.16
CA ALA A 160 -1.01 5.92 4.25
C ALA A 160 0.06 5.05 3.60
N LEU A 161 -0.32 3.85 3.17
CA LEU A 161 0.56 2.98 2.39
C LEU A 161 1.17 3.74 1.21
N MET A 162 0.37 4.57 0.54
CA MET A 162 0.78 5.34 -0.64
C MET A 162 1.55 6.63 -0.32
N ASN A 163 2.15 6.78 0.86
CA ASN A 163 3.10 7.87 1.10
C ASN A 163 4.42 7.61 0.36
N ALA A 164 4.96 8.64 -0.29
CA ALA A 164 6.22 8.57 -1.01
C ALA A 164 7.41 8.25 -0.09
N SER A 165 7.31 8.59 1.20
CA SER A 165 8.28 8.19 2.21
C SER A 165 7.77 6.97 2.98
N MET A 166 8.50 5.86 2.86
CA MET A 166 8.11 4.63 3.51
C MET A 166 8.26 4.70 5.02
N GLN A 167 7.24 4.18 5.71
CA GLN A 167 7.22 4.04 7.16
C GLN A 167 7.10 2.56 7.51
N SER A 168 7.76 2.12 8.58
CA SER A 168 7.70 0.72 9.05
C SER A 168 6.30 0.31 9.51
N THR A 169 5.47 1.30 9.83
CA THR A 169 4.07 1.15 10.21
C THR A 169 3.10 1.34 9.05
N ALA A 170 3.58 1.40 7.80
CA ALA A 170 2.72 1.49 6.63
C ALA A 170 1.92 0.19 6.46
N PHE A 171 0.61 0.33 6.23
CA PHE A 171 -0.29 -0.77 5.94
C PHE A 171 -1.38 -0.28 4.99
N ILE A 172 -2.02 -1.20 4.26
CA ILE A 172 -3.17 -0.91 3.40
C ILE A 172 -4.29 -0.28 4.26
N SER A 173 -4.49 1.03 4.13
CA SER A 173 -5.49 1.76 4.91
C SER A 173 -6.89 1.65 4.28
N GLN A 174 -7.93 1.96 5.06
CA GLN A 174 -9.30 1.97 4.55
C GLN A 174 -9.49 2.92 3.38
N TYR A 175 -8.75 4.02 3.35
CA TYR A 175 -8.79 4.96 2.24
C TYR A 175 -8.13 4.39 0.98
N ASP A 176 -7.01 3.68 1.11
CA ASP A 176 -6.35 3.01 -0.03
C ASP A 176 -7.32 2.01 -0.68
N VAL A 177 -8.07 1.27 0.15
CA VAL A 177 -9.14 0.37 -0.29
C VAL A 177 -10.28 1.13 -0.99
N GLN A 178 -10.66 2.32 -0.51
CA GLN A 178 -11.69 3.14 -1.14
C GLN A 178 -11.26 3.64 -2.52
N VAL A 179 -10.02 4.14 -2.65
CA VAL A 179 -9.45 4.58 -3.93
C VAL A 179 -9.32 3.41 -4.90
N ALA A 180 -8.79 2.28 -4.44
CA ALA A 180 -8.68 1.05 -5.23
C ALA A 180 -10.05 0.61 -5.76
N ASN A 181 -11.07 0.52 -4.91
CA ASN A 181 -12.43 0.16 -5.33
C ASN A 181 -13.04 1.18 -6.30
N TYR A 182 -12.75 2.48 -6.10
CA TYR A 182 -13.17 3.54 -7.01
C TYR A 182 -12.57 3.33 -8.42
N ILE A 183 -11.29 2.95 -8.52
CA ILE A 183 -10.65 2.64 -9.81
C ILE A 183 -11.22 1.36 -10.41
N LEU A 184 -11.24 0.29 -9.62
CA LEU A 184 -11.65 -1.04 -10.07
C LEU A 184 -13.09 -1.05 -10.62
N LYS A 185 -14.03 -0.28 -10.03
CA LYS A 185 -15.40 -0.14 -10.55
C LYS A 185 -15.51 0.51 -11.94
N ARG A 186 -14.45 1.17 -12.42
CA ARG A 186 -14.44 1.82 -13.75
C ARG A 186 -13.80 0.95 -14.82
N ILE A 187 -12.96 0.02 -14.41
CA ILE A 187 -12.24 -0.87 -15.31
C ILE A 187 -12.75 -2.30 -15.27
N HIS A 188 -13.58 -2.67 -14.29
CA HIS A 188 -14.29 -3.95 -14.20
C HIS A 188 -15.79 -3.77 -14.32
#